data_AF-A0A1Z9DPM3-F1
#
_entry.id   AF-A0A1Z9DPM3-F1
#
_cell.length_a   1.000
_cell.length_b   1.000
_cell.length_c   1.000
_cell.angle_alpha   90.00
_cell.angle_beta   90.00
_cell.angle_gamma   90.00
#
_symmetry.space_group_name_H-M   'P 1'
#
loop_
_entity.id
_entity.type
_entity.pdbx_description
1 polymer ?
#
loop_
_entity_poly.entity_id
_entity_poly.type
_entity_poly.pdbx_seq_one_letter_code
_entity_poly.pdbx_strand_id
1 'polypeptide(L)'
;MHQDASTSFHCHPIKRTGYVVLHGEVMVEFLSSTRKLRSGEFINFRPGLFHKTTALRNQTVVLEIESPDCKQDLVRLEDSAGRVSSRIEAPLPIRNENQLFMIDKFRAVFDGVTSVPICDLGVSLRHFEHLEDCFAEDGSQAFLMVLEGEARTNHTYLMERSQRLLGPGDVIGVNNLMRMRHVIDEAAFDISAILFEKT
;
A
#
# COMPACT_ATOMS: atom_id res chain seq x y z
N MET A 1 -8.33 -10.01 -10.64
CA MET A 1 -9.56 -10.43 -9.95
C MET A 1 -10.68 -10.54 -10.97
N HIS A 2 -11.53 -11.57 -10.87
CA HIS A 2 -12.79 -11.62 -11.61
C HIS A 2 -13.81 -10.69 -10.95
N GLN A 3 -14.82 -10.27 -11.69
CA GLN A 3 -15.94 -9.53 -11.10
C GLN A 3 -16.56 -10.32 -9.94
N ASP A 4 -16.94 -9.62 -8.88
CA ASP A 4 -17.50 -10.13 -7.63
C ASP A 4 -16.56 -11.01 -6.79
N ALA A 5 -15.31 -11.24 -7.23
CA ALA A 5 -14.30 -11.83 -6.38
C ALA A 5 -13.99 -10.91 -5.20
N SER A 6 -13.98 -11.45 -3.98
CA SER A 6 -13.77 -10.66 -2.77
C SER A 6 -12.82 -11.32 -1.77
N THR A 7 -12.20 -10.50 -0.92
CA THR A 7 -11.52 -10.97 0.29
C THR A 7 -12.53 -11.35 1.38
N SER A 8 -12.07 -11.99 2.46
CA SER A 8 -12.87 -12.11 3.70
C SER A 8 -13.05 -10.75 4.35
N PHE A 9 -14.07 -10.56 5.18
CA PHE A 9 -14.16 -9.36 6.00
C PHE A 9 -13.24 -9.52 7.22
N HIS A 10 -12.13 -8.79 7.26
CA HIS A 10 -11.08 -9.01 8.23
C HIS A 10 -10.35 -7.73 8.65
N CYS A 11 -9.51 -7.83 9.67
CA CYS A 11 -8.52 -6.84 10.00
C CYS A 11 -7.19 -7.48 10.39
N HIS A 12 -6.16 -6.66 10.39
CA HIS A 12 -4.83 -6.97 10.89
C HIS A 12 -4.60 -6.19 12.20
N PRO A 13 -4.51 -6.86 13.36
CA PRO A 13 -4.27 -6.17 14.63
C PRO A 13 -2.94 -5.40 14.72
N ILE A 14 -1.92 -5.78 13.96
CA ILE A 14 -0.57 -5.21 14.01
C ILE A 14 -0.17 -4.61 12.67
N LYS A 15 -0.46 -5.27 11.54
CA LYS A 15 -0.01 -4.82 10.22
C LYS A 15 -0.65 -3.51 9.79
N ARG A 16 0.15 -2.73 9.07
CA ARG A 16 -0.32 -1.67 8.19
C ARG A 16 -0.37 -2.24 6.78
N THR A 17 -1.45 -1.98 6.07
CA THR A 17 -1.61 -2.46 4.69
C THR A 17 -1.86 -1.28 3.76
N GLY A 18 -0.99 -1.16 2.76
CA GLY A 18 -1.09 -0.22 1.67
C GLY A 18 -1.76 -0.89 0.49
N TYR A 19 -2.82 -0.29 -0.03
CA TYR A 19 -3.66 -0.87 -1.08
C TYR A 19 -3.76 0.09 -2.26
N VAL A 20 -3.41 -0.37 -3.47
CA VAL A 20 -3.45 0.41 -4.71
C VAL A 20 -4.23 -0.35 -5.77
N VAL A 21 -5.16 0.33 -6.46
CA VAL A 21 -5.81 -0.22 -7.64
C VAL A 21 -4.96 0.11 -8.87
N LEU A 22 -4.31 -0.89 -9.46
CA LEU A 22 -3.49 -0.72 -10.67
C LEU A 22 -4.36 -0.71 -11.93
N HIS A 23 -5.44 -1.50 -11.94
CA HIS A 23 -6.40 -1.55 -13.05
C HIS A 23 -7.80 -1.97 -12.57
N GLY A 24 -8.84 -1.46 -13.23
CA GLY A 24 -10.23 -1.77 -12.92
C GLY A 24 -10.79 -0.95 -11.76
N GLU A 25 -11.79 -1.52 -11.08
CA GLU A 25 -12.50 -0.88 -9.97
C GLU A 25 -12.79 -1.89 -8.85
N VAL A 26 -12.76 -1.41 -7.61
CA VAL A 26 -13.10 -2.18 -6.41
C VAL A 26 -14.06 -1.41 -5.51
N MET A 27 -14.85 -2.15 -4.74
CA MET A 27 -15.56 -1.65 -3.57
C MET A 27 -14.82 -2.11 -2.33
N VAL A 28 -14.46 -1.17 -1.46
CA VAL A 28 -13.94 -1.44 -0.13
C VAL A 28 -15.08 -1.22 0.86
N GLU A 29 -15.45 -2.27 1.58
CA GLU A 29 -16.48 -2.25 2.62
C GLU A 29 -15.81 -2.17 3.99
N PHE A 30 -16.28 -1.27 4.84
CA PHE A 30 -15.94 -1.14 6.26
C PHE A 30 -17.18 -1.44 7.11
N LEU A 31 -17.04 -1.49 8.44
CA LEU A 31 -18.15 -1.79 9.34
C LEU A 31 -19.37 -0.85 9.19
N SER A 32 -19.15 0.40 8.80
CA SER A 32 -20.20 1.43 8.75
C SER A 32 -20.27 2.19 7.42
N SER A 33 -19.41 1.88 6.46
CA SER A 33 -19.31 2.65 5.22
C SER A 33 -18.71 1.82 4.10
N THR A 34 -18.85 2.31 2.88
CA THR A 34 -18.19 1.73 1.70
C THR A 34 -17.47 2.83 0.95
N ARG A 35 -16.42 2.45 0.23
CA ARG A 35 -15.65 3.34 -0.64
C ARG A 35 -15.30 2.63 -1.93
N LYS A 36 -15.72 3.22 -3.04
CA LYS A 36 -15.31 2.78 -4.37
C LYS A 36 -13.93 3.34 -4.69
N LEU A 37 -13.03 2.51 -5.19
CA LEU A 37 -11.73 2.90 -5.72
C LEU A 37 -11.59 2.48 -7.19
N ARG A 38 -10.93 3.32 -7.98
CA ARG A 38 -10.63 3.13 -9.41
C ARG A 38 -9.12 3.09 -9.63
N SER A 39 -8.71 2.76 -10.85
CA SER A 39 -7.30 2.71 -11.24
C SER A 39 -6.56 4.00 -10.89
N GLY A 40 -5.38 3.87 -10.28
CA GLY A 40 -4.56 4.97 -9.76
C GLY A 40 -5.03 5.54 -8.41
N GLU A 41 -6.09 4.99 -7.81
CA GLU A 41 -6.49 5.33 -6.44
C GLU A 41 -5.97 4.30 -5.44
N PHE A 42 -5.75 4.76 -4.20
CA PHE A 42 -5.21 3.95 -3.13
C PHE A 42 -5.89 4.23 -1.79
N ILE A 43 -5.67 3.33 -0.84
CA ILE A 43 -6.12 3.46 0.55
C ILE A 43 -5.13 2.78 1.50
N ASN A 44 -5.03 3.29 2.72
CA ASN A 44 -4.28 2.65 3.81
C ASN A 44 -5.25 2.01 4.79
N PHE A 45 -4.98 0.75 5.15
CA PHE A 45 -5.63 0.07 6.25
C PHE A 45 -4.71 0.14 7.47
N ARG A 46 -5.19 0.81 8.52
CA ARG A 46 -4.50 0.90 9.81
C ARG A 46 -4.77 -0.36 10.63
N PRO A 47 -3.91 -0.67 11.61
CA PRO A 47 -4.13 -1.82 12.47
C PRO A 47 -5.52 -1.79 13.13
N GLY A 48 -6.21 -2.92 13.11
CA GLY A 48 -7.56 -3.10 13.64
C GLY A 48 -8.70 -2.56 12.76
N LEU A 49 -8.41 -1.96 11.59
CA LEU A 49 -9.46 -1.48 10.69
C LEU A 49 -10.06 -2.65 9.89
N PHE A 50 -11.26 -3.07 10.26
CA PHE A 50 -12.00 -4.10 9.52
C PHE A 50 -12.39 -3.62 8.12
N HIS A 51 -12.04 -4.41 7.12
CA HIS A 51 -12.35 -4.16 5.73
C HIS A 51 -12.59 -5.45 4.93
N LYS A 52 -13.30 -5.30 3.81
CA LYS A 52 -13.46 -6.31 2.76
C LYS A 52 -13.31 -5.60 1.42
N THR A 53 -12.67 -6.25 0.46
CA THR A 53 -12.52 -5.70 -0.88
C THR A 53 -13.18 -6.61 -1.90
N THR A 54 -14.03 -6.03 -2.75
CA THR A 54 -14.78 -6.74 -3.80
C THR A 54 -14.48 -6.12 -5.15
N ALA A 55 -14.06 -6.93 -6.13
CA ALA A 55 -13.84 -6.45 -7.50
C ALA A 55 -15.17 -6.14 -8.20
N LEU A 56 -15.29 -4.93 -8.75
CA LEU A 56 -16.51 -4.49 -9.45
C LEU A 56 -16.45 -4.74 -10.96
N ARG A 57 -15.28 -5.12 -11.48
CA ARG A 57 -15.02 -5.37 -12.89
C ARG A 57 -14.17 -6.63 -13.06
N ASN A 58 -14.26 -7.24 -14.24
CA ASN A 58 -13.33 -8.28 -14.63
C ASN A 58 -11.93 -7.70 -14.85
N GLN A 59 -10.92 -8.56 -14.67
CA GLN A 59 -9.51 -8.22 -14.85
C GLN A 59 -9.00 -7.10 -13.91
N THR A 60 -9.70 -6.80 -12.81
CA THR A 60 -9.22 -5.84 -11.79
C THR A 60 -7.87 -6.29 -11.22
N VAL A 61 -6.88 -5.40 -11.20
CA VAL A 61 -5.54 -5.65 -10.67
C VAL A 61 -5.29 -4.71 -9.51
N VAL A 62 -4.86 -5.27 -8.38
CA VAL A 62 -4.65 -4.55 -7.13
C VAL A 62 -3.30 -4.96 -6.56
N LEU A 63 -2.60 -4.01 -5.95
CA LEU A 63 -1.35 -4.24 -5.24
C LEU A 63 -1.57 -3.95 -3.77
N GLU A 64 -1.27 -4.95 -2.94
CA GLU A 64 -1.29 -4.86 -1.49
C GLU A 64 0.12 -5.09 -0.96
N ILE A 65 0.58 -4.20 -0.07
CA ILE A 65 1.79 -4.42 0.73
C ILE A 65 1.42 -4.30 2.19
N GLU A 66 1.77 -5.32 2.95
CA GLU A 66 1.53 -5.38 4.38
C GLU A 66 2.85 -5.39 5.13
N SER A 67 2.91 -4.64 6.22
CA SER A 67 4.08 -4.64 7.10
C SER A 67 3.66 -4.59 8.57
N PRO A 68 4.26 -5.42 9.45
CA PRO A 68 5.32 -6.40 9.16
C PRO A 68 4.80 -7.70 8.50
N ASP A 69 5.70 -8.54 7.95
CA ASP A 69 5.33 -9.87 7.45
C ASP A 69 4.98 -10.82 8.61
N CYS A 70 3.68 -10.88 8.94
CA CYS A 70 3.15 -11.70 10.03
C CYS A 70 1.85 -12.41 9.61
N LYS A 71 1.95 -13.59 9.00
CA LYS A 71 0.78 -14.34 8.47
C LYS A 71 -0.27 -14.75 9.51
N GLN A 72 0.06 -14.64 10.80
CA GLN A 72 -0.83 -14.93 11.92
C GLN A 72 -1.62 -13.70 12.39
N ASP A 73 -1.31 -12.51 11.85
CA ASP A 73 -1.94 -11.25 12.23
C ASP A 73 -3.26 -11.05 11.50
N LEU A 74 -4.20 -11.98 11.63
CA LEU A 74 -5.45 -11.96 10.89
C LEU A 74 -6.64 -12.30 11.78
N VAL A 75 -7.63 -11.39 11.82
CA VAL A 75 -8.90 -11.59 12.52
C VAL A 75 -10.04 -11.43 11.53
N ARG A 76 -10.86 -12.47 11.36
CA ARG A 76 -11.99 -12.48 10.43
C ARG A 76 -13.30 -12.22 11.19
N LEU A 77 -14.10 -11.29 10.69
CA LEU A 77 -15.46 -11.07 11.15
C LEU A 77 -16.43 -11.98 10.38
N GLU A 78 -16.29 -12.02 9.05
CA GLU A 78 -17.12 -12.82 8.16
C GLU A 78 -16.25 -13.51 7.10
N ASP A 79 -16.53 -14.78 6.85
CA ASP A 79 -15.88 -15.54 5.78
C ASP A 79 -16.86 -16.54 5.17
N SER A 80 -17.16 -16.37 3.89
CA SER A 80 -18.02 -17.27 3.12
C SER A 80 -17.43 -18.68 2.96
N ALA A 81 -16.12 -18.83 3.14
CA ALA A 81 -15.42 -20.11 3.13
C ALA A 81 -15.34 -20.79 4.52
N GLY A 82 -15.98 -20.23 5.56
CA GLY A 82 -16.09 -20.85 6.88
C GLY A 82 -14.81 -20.83 7.75
N ARG A 83 -13.79 -20.02 7.40
CA ARG A 83 -12.51 -19.95 8.12
C ARG A 83 -12.50 -18.87 9.21
N VAL A 84 -13.67 -18.45 9.71
CA VAL A 84 -13.80 -17.38 10.71
C VAL A 84 -12.93 -17.63 11.96
N SER A 85 -12.75 -18.90 12.36
CA SER A 85 -11.90 -19.28 13.50
C SER A 85 -10.40 -19.44 13.17
N SER A 86 -10.00 -19.35 11.90
CA SER A 86 -8.59 -19.43 11.51
C SER A 86 -7.91 -18.08 11.67
N ARG A 87 -6.76 -18.09 12.34
CA ARG A 87 -5.87 -16.92 12.51
C ARG A 87 -4.80 -16.81 11.44
N ILE A 88 -4.73 -17.80 10.54
CA ILE A 88 -3.70 -17.86 9.52
C ILE A 88 -4.32 -17.39 8.21
N GLU A 89 -3.60 -16.54 7.49
CA GLU A 89 -3.80 -16.36 6.06
C GLU A 89 -3.77 -17.74 5.39
N ALA A 90 -4.75 -18.06 4.54
CA ALA A 90 -4.76 -19.37 3.90
C ALA A 90 -3.42 -19.58 3.16
N PRO A 91 -2.79 -20.77 3.24
CA PRO A 91 -1.64 -21.04 2.40
C PRO A 91 -2.05 -20.74 0.95
N LEU A 92 -1.25 -19.91 0.28
CA LEU A 92 -1.53 -19.50 -1.10
C LEU A 92 -1.82 -20.77 -1.90
N PRO A 93 -2.93 -20.84 -2.66
CA PRO A 93 -3.12 -21.93 -3.59
C PRO A 93 -1.87 -22.00 -4.47
N ILE A 94 -1.31 -23.21 -4.58
CA ILE A 94 -0.10 -23.47 -5.36
C ILE A 94 -0.28 -22.87 -6.75
N ARG A 95 0.53 -21.85 -7.06
CA ARG A 95 0.73 -21.20 -8.37
C ARG A 95 -0.56 -20.92 -9.15
N ASN A 96 -1.23 -19.81 -8.84
CA ASN A 96 -1.72 -18.95 -9.90
C ASN A 96 -0.70 -17.82 -10.06
N GLU A 97 -0.21 -17.64 -11.29
CA GLU A 97 0.91 -16.75 -11.66
C GLU A 97 0.64 -15.25 -11.37
N ASN A 98 -0.55 -14.92 -10.88
CA ASN A 98 -1.06 -13.55 -10.72
C ASN A 98 -1.22 -13.05 -9.27
N GLN A 99 -0.72 -13.73 -8.22
CA GLN A 99 -1.18 -13.39 -6.86
C GLN A 99 -0.17 -13.30 -5.70
N LEU A 100 1.14 -13.16 -5.96
CA LEU A 100 2.02 -12.58 -4.92
C LEU A 100 3.32 -12.07 -5.53
N PHE A 101 3.46 -10.74 -5.62
CA PHE A 101 4.77 -10.13 -5.85
C PHE A 101 5.51 -10.11 -4.51
N MET A 102 6.27 -11.16 -4.21
CA MET A 102 7.28 -11.04 -3.16
C MET A 102 8.28 -9.96 -3.58
N ILE A 103 8.75 -9.16 -2.63
CA ILE A 103 9.67 -8.02 -2.88
C ILE A 103 10.85 -8.43 -3.77
N ASP A 104 11.40 -9.64 -3.63
CA ASP A 104 12.51 -10.12 -4.46
C ASP A 104 12.13 -10.34 -5.94
N LYS A 105 10.93 -10.86 -6.20
CA LYS A 105 10.41 -10.97 -7.57
C LYS A 105 10.07 -9.62 -8.16
N PHE A 106 9.57 -8.69 -7.32
CA PHE A 106 9.34 -7.32 -7.73
C PHE A 106 10.67 -6.61 -8.05
N ARG A 107 11.69 -6.74 -7.20
CA ARG A 107 13.05 -6.23 -7.45
C ARG A 107 13.65 -6.79 -8.74
N ALA A 108 13.45 -8.08 -9.03
CA ALA A 108 13.88 -8.68 -10.29
C ALA A 108 13.19 -8.09 -11.54
N VAL A 109 11.97 -7.56 -11.42
CA VAL A 109 11.31 -6.80 -12.51
C VAL A 109 12.06 -5.50 -12.82
N PHE A 110 12.75 -4.92 -11.84
CA PHE A 110 13.58 -3.73 -11.98
C PHE A 110 15.07 -4.05 -12.19
N ASP A 111 15.45 -5.33 -12.42
CA ASP A 111 16.84 -5.69 -12.67
C ASP A 111 17.31 -5.08 -14.01
N GLY A 112 18.14 -4.04 -13.91
CA GLY A 112 18.61 -3.25 -15.06
C GLY A 112 17.60 -2.27 -15.65
N VAL A 113 16.43 -2.06 -15.04
CA VAL A 113 15.38 -1.15 -15.54
C VAL A 113 14.91 -0.19 -14.45
N THR A 114 14.87 1.10 -14.75
CA THR A 114 14.50 2.15 -13.78
C THR A 114 13.00 2.30 -13.60
N SER A 115 12.20 2.00 -14.62
CA SER A 115 10.74 2.09 -14.59
C SER A 115 10.07 1.08 -15.53
N VAL A 116 8.91 0.57 -15.13
CA VAL A 116 8.10 -0.36 -15.90
C VAL A 116 6.67 0.16 -15.97
N PRO A 117 6.05 0.23 -17.16
CA PRO A 117 4.63 0.54 -17.26
C PRO A 117 3.82 -0.64 -16.74
N ILE A 118 2.98 -0.39 -15.74
CA ILE A 118 1.99 -1.34 -15.23
C ILE A 118 0.62 -0.72 -15.42
N CYS A 119 -0.13 -1.24 -16.40
CA CYS A 119 -1.39 -0.66 -16.84
C CYS A 119 -1.19 0.80 -17.27
N ASP A 120 -1.96 1.75 -16.71
CA ASP A 120 -1.87 3.18 -17.04
C ASP A 120 -0.95 3.95 -16.07
N LEU A 121 -0.05 3.23 -15.37
CA LEU A 121 0.88 3.79 -14.40
C LEU A 121 2.32 3.46 -14.78
N GLY A 122 3.17 4.48 -14.79
CA GLY A 122 4.62 4.30 -14.69
C GLY A 122 4.96 3.90 -13.27
N VAL A 123 5.65 2.76 -13.10
CA VAL A 123 6.04 2.25 -11.78
C VAL A 123 7.56 2.18 -11.71
N SER A 124 8.15 2.77 -10.69
CA SER A 124 9.61 2.71 -10.45
C SER A 124 9.93 2.37 -9.00
N LEU A 125 11.02 1.64 -8.78
CA LEU A 125 11.60 1.47 -7.46
C LEU A 125 12.61 2.59 -7.22
N ARG A 126 12.44 3.34 -6.12
CA ARG A 126 13.24 4.54 -5.83
C ARG A 126 13.70 4.54 -4.39
N HIS A 127 14.90 5.07 -4.19
CA HIS A 127 15.46 5.40 -2.89
C HIS A 127 15.54 6.92 -2.79
N PHE A 128 15.15 7.47 -1.63
CA PHE A 128 15.09 8.90 -1.39
C PHE A 128 15.79 9.21 -0.06
N GLU A 129 16.96 9.83 -0.15
CA GLU A 129 17.72 10.35 1.00
C GLU A 129 17.27 11.78 1.37
N HIS A 130 16.63 12.48 0.43
CA HIS A 130 16.11 13.82 0.66
C HIS A 130 14.62 13.89 0.33
N LEU A 131 13.86 14.59 1.16
CA LEU A 131 12.41 14.71 1.02
C LEU A 131 12.02 15.43 -0.28
N GLU A 132 12.84 16.38 -0.71
CA GLU A 132 12.64 17.16 -1.94
C GLU A 132 12.68 16.28 -3.20
N ASP A 133 13.46 15.21 -3.21
CA ASP A 133 13.57 14.28 -4.34
C ASP A 133 12.27 13.50 -4.58
N CYS A 134 11.36 13.45 -3.59
CA CYS A 134 10.04 12.84 -3.76
C CYS A 134 9.08 13.69 -4.59
N PHE A 135 9.38 14.97 -4.83
CA PHE A 135 8.44 15.92 -5.42
C PHE A 135 8.70 16.09 -6.92
N ALA A 136 7.68 15.81 -7.74
CA ALA A 136 7.75 16.08 -9.16
C ALA A 136 7.69 17.60 -9.44
N GLU A 137 8.61 18.10 -10.27
CA GLU A 137 8.68 19.51 -10.65
C GLU A 137 7.49 19.96 -11.51
N ASP A 138 6.87 19.02 -12.23
CA ASP A 138 5.81 19.27 -13.20
C ASP A 138 4.38 19.20 -12.62
N GLY A 139 4.26 18.88 -11.33
CA GLY A 139 2.96 18.72 -10.66
C GLY A 139 2.18 17.48 -11.09
N SER A 140 2.85 16.50 -11.70
CA SER A 140 2.27 15.20 -12.06
C SER A 140 1.63 14.50 -10.85
N GLN A 141 0.54 13.78 -11.11
CA GLN A 141 -0.13 13.00 -10.06
C GLN A 141 0.68 11.74 -9.79
N ALA A 142 1.42 11.77 -8.69
CA ALA A 142 2.20 10.65 -8.21
C ALA A 142 1.87 10.26 -6.76
N PHE A 143 2.12 8.99 -6.44
CA PHE A 143 2.06 8.49 -5.08
C PHE A 143 3.16 7.47 -4.83
N LEU A 144 3.54 7.35 -3.55
CA LEU A 144 4.60 6.48 -3.06
C LEU A 144 3.98 5.37 -2.22
N MET A 145 4.48 4.14 -2.37
CA MET A 145 4.25 3.03 -1.45
C MET A 145 5.57 2.67 -0.79
N VAL A 146 5.69 2.89 0.51
CA VAL A 146 6.97 2.73 1.22
C VAL A 146 7.24 1.26 1.51
N LEU A 147 8.46 0.83 1.23
CA LEU A 147 8.96 -0.53 1.43
C LEU A 147 9.89 -0.61 2.64
N GLU A 148 10.79 0.36 2.77
CA GLU A 148 11.83 0.41 3.81
C GLU A 148 12.04 1.87 4.24
N GLY A 149 12.59 2.07 5.44
CA GLY A 149 12.83 3.40 6.01
C GLY A 149 11.57 4.06 6.57
N GLU A 150 11.71 5.25 7.17
CA GLU A 150 10.60 5.96 7.82
C GLU A 150 10.71 7.47 7.68
N ALA A 151 9.58 8.15 7.47
CA ALA A 151 9.49 9.58 7.71
C ALA A 151 8.95 9.80 9.12
N ARG A 152 9.64 10.63 9.91
CA ARG A 152 9.28 10.90 11.31
C ARG A 152 9.06 12.38 11.56
N THR A 153 8.38 12.71 12.66
CA THR A 153 8.18 14.10 13.07
C THR A 153 9.49 14.75 13.49
N ASN A 154 9.70 16.01 13.13
CA ASN A 154 10.78 16.83 13.68
C ASN A 154 10.57 17.17 15.17
N HIS A 155 11.63 17.64 15.81
CA HIS A 155 11.66 17.95 17.24
C HIS A 155 10.85 19.20 17.64
N THR A 156 10.35 19.99 16.68
CA THR A 156 9.64 21.25 16.97
C THR A 156 8.16 21.05 17.30
N TYR A 157 7.59 19.87 17.05
CA TYR A 157 6.15 19.60 17.15
C TYR A 157 5.65 19.02 18.50
N LEU A 158 6.16 19.54 19.63
CA LEU A 158 5.67 19.26 20.99
C LEU A 158 5.79 17.81 21.48
N MET A 159 6.60 16.97 20.84
CA MET A 159 6.77 15.59 21.28
C MET A 159 8.16 15.40 21.88
N GLU A 160 8.21 14.91 23.12
CA GLU A 160 9.46 14.51 23.78
C GLU A 160 10.23 13.43 22.97
N ARG A 161 9.54 12.75 22.05
CA ARG A 161 10.09 11.74 21.15
C ARG A 161 9.51 11.87 19.75
N SER A 162 10.38 11.75 18.75
CA SER A 162 9.99 11.71 17.34
C SER A 162 9.03 10.54 17.07
N GLN A 163 7.92 10.82 16.39
CA GLN A 163 6.92 9.82 16.01
C GLN A 163 6.96 9.50 14.53
N ARG A 164 6.69 8.23 14.19
CA ARG A 164 6.59 7.76 12.80
C ARG A 164 5.34 8.33 12.13
N LEU A 165 5.53 9.02 11.01
CA LEU A 165 4.47 9.55 10.14
C LEU A 165 4.19 8.59 8.97
N LEU A 166 5.25 8.08 8.36
CA LEU A 166 5.21 7.19 7.20
C LEU A 166 6.26 6.09 7.38
N GLY A 167 6.00 4.90 6.86
CA GLY A 167 7.01 3.84 6.74
C GLY A 167 6.44 2.63 6.00
N PRO A 168 7.02 1.44 6.16
CA PRO A 168 6.65 0.27 5.36
C PRO A 168 5.15 -0.04 5.44
N GLY A 169 4.55 -0.37 4.29
CA GLY A 169 3.12 -0.65 4.15
C GLY A 169 2.22 0.58 4.09
N ASP A 170 2.77 1.81 4.15
CA ASP A 170 2.00 3.03 3.94
C ASP A 170 2.09 3.49 2.47
N VAL A 171 0.97 3.98 1.94
CA VAL A 171 0.86 4.66 0.63
C VAL A 171 0.51 6.12 0.83
N ILE A 172 1.20 7.04 0.16
CA ILE A 172 0.96 8.47 0.27
C ILE A 172 1.06 9.17 -1.07
N GLY A 173 0.12 10.07 -1.36
CA GLY A 173 0.22 10.95 -2.51
C GLY A 173 1.32 11.98 -2.31
N VAL A 174 2.14 12.20 -3.33
CA VAL A 174 3.29 13.12 -3.28
C VAL A 174 2.86 14.53 -2.84
N ASN A 175 1.72 15.00 -3.30
CA ASN A 175 1.15 16.29 -2.88
C ASN A 175 0.80 16.36 -1.38
N ASN A 176 0.37 15.25 -0.78
CA ASN A 176 0.11 15.20 0.66
C ASN A 176 1.43 15.17 1.45
N LEU A 177 2.42 14.44 0.96
CA LEU A 177 3.76 14.45 1.53
C LEU A 177 4.38 15.86 1.50
N MET A 178 4.23 16.58 0.38
CA MET A 178 4.68 17.98 0.26
C MET A 178 3.99 18.90 1.28
N ARG A 179 2.69 18.72 1.53
CA ARG A 179 1.97 19.49 2.56
C ARG A 179 2.49 19.22 3.98
N MET A 180 2.99 18.00 4.22
CA MET A 180 3.52 17.57 5.51
C MET A 180 5.00 17.92 5.71
N ARG A 181 5.72 18.42 4.69
CA ARG A 181 7.18 18.61 4.74
C ARG A 181 7.68 19.36 5.98
N HIS A 182 6.93 20.36 6.45
CA HIS A 182 7.33 21.20 7.59
C HIS A 182 7.28 20.48 8.94
N VAL A 183 6.63 19.32 9.02
CA VAL A 183 6.58 18.51 10.24
C VAL A 183 7.53 17.32 10.19
N ILE A 184 8.16 17.05 9.04
CA ILE A 184 9.06 15.91 8.86
C ILE A 184 10.47 16.30 9.29
N ASP A 185 11.17 15.38 9.94
CA ASP A 185 12.60 15.49 10.20
C ASP A 185 13.38 15.15 8.93
N GLU A 186 13.82 16.18 8.22
CA GLU A 186 14.54 16.04 6.96
C GLU A 186 15.95 15.44 7.14
N ALA A 187 16.59 15.66 8.29
CA ALA A 187 17.91 15.10 8.56
C ALA A 187 17.87 13.58 8.80
N ALA A 188 16.70 13.04 9.13
CA ALA A 188 16.48 11.61 9.37
C ALA A 188 15.61 10.96 8.27
N PHE A 189 15.30 11.69 7.19
CA PHE A 189 14.49 11.17 6.10
C PHE A 189 15.34 10.24 5.23
N ASP A 190 14.94 8.98 5.17
CA ASP A 190 15.55 7.96 4.34
C ASP A 190 14.49 6.89 4.09
N ILE A 191 14.02 6.77 2.85
CA ILE A 191 13.02 5.78 2.47
C ILE A 191 13.35 5.10 1.14
N SER A 192 13.01 3.82 1.04
CA SER A 192 12.86 3.13 -0.24
C SER A 192 11.39 2.88 -0.52
N ALA A 193 10.93 3.27 -1.70
CA ALA A 193 9.51 3.24 -2.06
C ALA A 193 9.30 2.84 -3.52
N ILE A 194 8.10 2.33 -3.81
CA ILE A 194 7.58 2.24 -5.16
C ILE A 194 6.92 3.58 -5.49
N LEU A 195 7.41 4.25 -6.53
CA LEU A 195 6.82 5.45 -7.10
C LEU A 195 5.86 5.06 -8.23
N PHE A 196 4.64 5.56 -8.16
CA PHE A 196 3.60 5.41 -9.17
C PHE A 196 3.29 6.77 -9.79
N GLU A 197 3.40 6.87 -11.10
CA GLU A 197 3.18 8.08 -11.89
C GLU A 197 2.10 7.79 -12.93
N LYS A 198 1.12 8.68 -13.09
CA LYS A 198 0.18 8.55 -14.21
C LYS A 198 0.89 8.89 -15.53
N THR A 199 0.84 7.97 -16.48
CA THR A 199 1.30 8.16 -17.86
C THR A 199 0.27 8.88 -18.72
#